data_AF-A0A838WJJ7-F1
#
_entry.id   AF-A0A838WJJ7-F1
#
_cell.length_a   1.000
_cell.length_b   1.000
_cell.length_c   1.000
_cell.angle_alpha   90.00
_cell.angle_beta   90.00
_cell.angle_gamma   90.00
#
_symmetry.space_group_name_H-M   'P 1'
#
loop_
_entity.id
_entity.type
_entity.pdbx_description
1 polymer ?
#
loop_
_entity_poly.entity_id
_entity_poly.type
_entity_poly.pdbx_seq_one_letter_code
_entity_poly.pdbx_strand_id
1 'polypeptide(L)' 'MSRKPRKLEAGYCYHITIRCNNREFRLTKLECRQVLIYAIKKAIDKYNFRMYGLCLMSNHIH' A
#
# COMPACT_ATOMS: atom_id res chain seq x y z
N MET A 1 -9.13 22.65 5.39
CA MET A 1 -7.66 22.84 5.28
C MET A 1 -7.11 21.83 4.29
N SER A 2 -6.41 22.29 3.25
CA SER A 2 -5.69 21.40 2.34
C SER A 2 -4.46 20.82 3.05
N ARG A 3 -4.14 19.56 2.78
CA ARG A 3 -2.87 18.98 3.23
C ARG A 3 -1.72 19.70 2.52
N LYS A 4 -0.64 19.99 3.24
CA LYS A 4 0.59 20.50 2.64
C LYS A 4 1.14 19.50 1.61
N PRO A 5 1.82 19.95 0.54
CA PRO A 5 2.48 19.07 -0.41
C PRO A 5 3.44 18.10 0.28
N ARG A 6 3.50 16.87 -0.22
CA ARG A 6 4.49 15.89 0.26
C ARG A 6 5.85 16.25 -0.35
N LYS A 7 6.89 16.26 0.48
CA LYS A 7 8.28 16.27 0.01
C LYS A 7 8.70 14.81 -0.16
N LEU A 8 8.91 14.39 -1.41
CA LEU A 8 9.39 13.06 -1.76
C LEU A 8 10.76 13.22 -2.41
N GLU A 9 11.78 12.85 -1.66
CA GLU A 9 13.19 12.85 -2.05
C GLU A 9 13.63 11.48 -2.54
N ALA A 10 14.49 11.46 -3.55
CA ALA A 10 15.07 10.23 -4.10
C ALA A 10 16.05 9.59 -3.11
N GLY A 11 16.13 8.26 -3.09
CA GLY A 11 17.03 7.50 -2.20
C GLY A 11 16.51 7.29 -0.77
N TYR A 12 15.36 7.88 -0.41
CA TYR A 12 14.75 7.70 0.90
C TYR A 12 13.75 6.54 0.93
N CYS A 13 13.56 5.98 2.13
CA CYS A 13 12.53 4.98 2.40
C CYS A 13 11.30 5.67 3.01
N TYR A 14 10.11 5.24 2.58
CA TYR A 14 8.85 5.79 3.06
C TYR A 14 7.97 4.69 3.65
N HIS A 15 7.35 5.00 4.77
CA HIS A 15 6.25 4.20 5.31
C HIS A 15 4.93 4.73 4.73
N ILE A 16 4.17 3.86 4.07
CA ILE A 16 2.95 4.21 3.36
C ILE A 16 1.77 3.54 4.03
N THR A 17 0.80 4.32 4.50
CA THR A 17 -0.43 3.77 5.07
C THR A 17 -1.62 4.03 4.16
N ILE A 18 -2.39 2.99 3.83
CA ILE A 18 -3.61 3.08 3.02
C ILE A 18 -4.78 2.51 3.81
N ARG A 19 -5.93 3.19 3.81
CA ARG A 19 -7.16 2.70 4.43
C ARG A 19 -8.16 2.27 3.36
N CYS A 20 -8.88 1.20 3.62
CA CYS A 20 -10.01 0.81 2.80
C CYS A 20 -11.15 1.82 2.92
N ASN A 21 -11.85 2.06 1.80
CA ASN A 21 -12.97 2.99 1.77
C ASN A 21 -14.07 2.57 2.75
N ASN A 22 -14.62 3.57 3.45
CA ASN A 22 -15.75 3.44 4.39
C ASN A 22 -15.61 2.38 5.50
N ARG A 23 -14.42 1.76 5.69
CA ARG A 23 -14.19 0.58 6.55
C ARG A 23 -15.05 -0.65 6.20
N GLU A 24 -15.82 -0.60 5.11
CA GLU A 24 -16.72 -1.68 4.69
C GLU A 24 -15.98 -2.79 3.94
N PHE A 25 -14.94 -2.41 3.20
CA PHE A 25 -14.11 -3.37 2.49
C PHE A 25 -13.10 -4.02 3.45
N ARG A 26 -13.22 -5.34 3.63
CA ARG A 26 -12.35 -6.12 4.52
C ARG A 26 -11.34 -6.93 3.72
N LEU A 27 -10.05 -6.64 3.94
CA LEU A 27 -8.90 -7.37 3.40
C LEU A 27 -8.70 -8.74 4.07
N THR A 28 -9.61 -9.21 4.91
CA THR A 28 -9.51 -10.51 5.57
C THR A 28 -9.79 -11.67 4.63
N LYS A 29 -10.50 -11.44 3.52
CA LYS A 29 -10.77 -12.46 2.50
C LYS A 29 -9.50 -12.84 1.75
N LEU A 30 -9.31 -14.14 1.51
CA LEU A 30 -8.10 -14.67 0.88
C LEU A 30 -7.92 -14.13 -0.54
N GLU A 31 -8.99 -14.07 -1.31
CA GLU A 31 -9.00 -13.61 -2.70
C GLU A 31 -8.56 -12.14 -2.78
N CYS A 32 -9.05 -11.31 -1.85
CA CYS A 32 -8.64 -9.91 -1.76
C CYS A 32 -7.13 -9.78 -1.48
N ARG A 33 -6.59 -10.61 -0.59
CA ARG A 33 -5.14 -10.62 -0.30
C ARG A 33 -4.32 -11.07 -1.50
N GLN A 34 -4.77 -12.11 -2.21
CA GLN A 34 -4.10 -12.61 -3.41
C GLN A 34 -4.06 -11.55 -4.52
N VAL A 35 -5.20 -10.90 -4.79
CA VAL A 35 -5.28 -9.81 -5.78
C VAL A 35 -4.37 -8.65 -5.40
N LEU A 36 -4.34 -8.26 -4.12
CA LEU A 36 -3.47 -7.18 -3.64
C LEU A 36 -1.98 -7.52 -3.81
N ILE A 37 -1.56 -8.72 -3.39
CA ILE A 37 -0.17 -9.17 -3.52
C ILE A 37 0.22 -9.24 -5.01
N TYR A 38 -0.66 -9.74 -5.87
CA TYR A 38 -0.45 -9.77 -7.31
C TYR A 38 -0.25 -8.35 -7.89
N ALA A 39 -1.09 -7.39 -7.49
CA ALA A 39 -0.97 -6.01 -7.93
C ALA A 39 0.33 -5.35 -7.44
N ILE A 40 0.74 -5.60 -6.19
CA ILE A 40 2.02 -5.10 -5.65
C ILE A 40 3.20 -5.65 -6.44
N LYS A 41 3.22 -6.95 -6.76
CA LYS A 41 4.28 -7.56 -7.59
C LYS A 41 4.38 -6.87 -8.94
N LYS A 42 3.26 -6.70 -9.65
CA LYS A 42 3.22 -5.97 -10.92
C LYS A 42 3.73 -4.53 -10.79
N ALA A 43 3.43 -3.86 -9.68
CA ALA A 43 3.91 -2.50 -9.44
C ALA A 43 5.42 -2.47 -9.20
N ILE A 44 5.96 -3.43 -8.44
CA ILE A 44 7.41 -3.58 -8.23
C ILE A 44 8.09 -3.78 -9.59
N ASP A 45 7.57 -4.67 -10.44
CA ASP A 45 8.15 -4.93 -11.77
C ASP A 45 8.07 -3.68 -12.67
N LYS A 46 6.95 -2.95 -12.63
CA LYS A 46 6.72 -1.77 -13.48
C LYS A 46 7.58 -0.56 -13.07
N TYR A 47 7.74 -0.34 -11.77
CA TYR A 47 8.36 0.87 -11.23
C TYR A 47 9.75 0.64 -10.61
N ASN A 48 10.19 -0.61 -10.52
CA ASN A 48 11.50 -1.04 -10.04
C ASN A 48 11.90 -0.44 -8.68
N PHE A 49 10.96 -0.42 -7.73
CA PHE A 49 11.22 0.05 -6.36
C PHE A 49 11.46 -1.12 -5.40
N ARG A 50 12.12 -0.83 -4.27
CA ARG A 50 12.34 -1.82 -3.20
C ARG A 50 11.23 -1.71 -2.15
N MET A 51 10.67 -2.86 -1.77
CA MET A 51 9.69 -2.95 -0.69
C MET A 51 10.32 -3.70 0.49
N TYR A 52 10.43 -3.03 1.64
CA TYR A 52 11.10 -3.56 2.83
C TYR A 52 10.16 -4.31 3.79
N GLY A 53 8.86 -3.98 3.75
CA GLY A 53 7.85 -4.60 4.59
C GLY A 53 6.46 -4.34 4.03
N LEU A 54 5.52 -5.22 4.41
CA LEU A 54 4.10 -5.11 4.08
C LEU A 54 3.30 -5.68 5.24
N CYS A 55 2.40 -4.89 5.83
CA CYS A 55 1.46 -5.36 6.84
C CYS A 55 0.01 -5.23 6.34
N LEU A 56 -0.69 -6.36 6.24
CA LEU A 56 -2.07 -6.43 5.76
C LEU A 56 -3.03 -6.57 6.94
N MET A 57 -3.57 -5.45 7.40
CA MET A 57 -4.62 -5.40 8.41
C MET A 57 -6.00 -5.65 7.78
N SER A 58 -7.05 -5.69 8.59
CA SER A 58 -8.40 -5.98 8.10
C SER A 58 -8.99 -4.86 7.24
N ASN A 59 -8.64 -3.60 7.50
CA ASN A 59 -9.21 -2.41 6.86
C ASN A 59 -8.17 -1.36 6.45
N HIS A 60 -6.88 -1.68 6.59
CA HIS A 60 -5.79 -0.81 6.20
C HIS A 60 -4.52 -1.62 5.92
N ILE A 61 -3.54 -0.97 5.32
CA ILE A 61 -2.27 -1.54 4.92
C ILE A 61 -1.16 -0.59 5.36
N HIS A 62 -0.05 -1.17 5.78
CA HIS A 62 1.24 -0.50 6.00
C HIS A 62 2.30 -1.05 5.07
#